data_AF-A0A7X2PPC0-F1
#
_entry.id   AF-A0A7X2PPC0-F1
#
_cell.length_a   1.000
_cell.length_b   1.000
_cell.length_c   1.000
_cell.angle_alpha   90.00
_cell.angle_beta   90.00
_cell.angle_gamma   90.00
#
_symmetry.space_group_name_H-M   'P 1'
#
loop_
_entity.id
_entity.type
_entity.pdbx_description
1 polymer ?
#
loop_
_entity_poly.entity_id
_entity_poly.type
_entity_poly.pdbx_seq_one_letter_code
_entity_poly.pdbx_strand_id
1 'polypeptide(L)'
;YMLGTALKQKGELAEAANALEEAIRLNPETPGPFNTLAQIRQLQGDREAAKKGFAQAAEVKKKIDASQAQRLRSMSPSPPRR
;
A
#
# COMPACT_ATOMS: atom_id res chain seq x y z
N TYR A 1 -4.48 -6.46 5.88
CA TYR A 1 -3.77 -6.94 4.68
C TYR A 1 -3.86 -8.45 4.50
N MET A 2 -3.30 -9.27 5.41
CA MET A 2 -3.28 -10.74 5.27
C MET A 2 -4.68 -11.36 5.10
N LEU A 3 -5.68 -10.84 5.83
CA LEU A 3 -7.08 -11.24 5.67
C LEU A 3 -7.59 -11.00 4.24
N GLY A 4 -7.38 -9.80 3.69
CA GLY A 4 -7.76 -9.48 2.31
C GLY A 4 -7.04 -10.35 1.27
N THR A 5 -5.78 -10.71 1.50
CA THR A 5 -5.06 -11.65 0.64
C THR A 5 -5.64 -13.07 0.71
N ALA A 6 -6.03 -13.53 1.91
CA ALA A 6 -6.65 -14.84 2.10
C ALA A 6 -8.04 -14.91 1.43
N LEU A 7 -8.86 -13.87 1.60
CA LEU A 7 -10.17 -13.75 0.96
C LEU A 7 -10.05 -13.71 -0.58
N LYS A 8 -9.03 -13.01 -1.11
CA LYS A 8 -8.72 -13.04 -2.55
C LYS A 8 -8.46 -14.46 -3.05
N GLN A 9 -7.68 -15.25 -2.31
CA GLN A 9 -7.37 -16.64 -2.69
C GLN A 9 -8.60 -17.55 -2.63
N LYS A 10 -9.56 -17.25 -1.74
CA LYS A 10 -10.85 -17.94 -1.67
C LYS A 10 -11.85 -17.54 -2.77
N GLY A 11 -11.55 -16.47 -3.53
CA GLY A 11 -12.48 -15.91 -4.54
C GLY A 11 -13.53 -14.96 -3.95
N GLU A 12 -13.49 -14.69 -2.64
CA GLU A 12 -14.37 -13.75 -1.95
C GLU A 12 -13.90 -12.30 -2.19
N LEU A 13 -13.95 -11.87 -3.45
CA LEU A 13 -13.35 -10.62 -3.90
C LEU A 13 -13.98 -9.37 -3.25
N ALA A 14 -15.28 -9.39 -2.96
CA ALA A 14 -15.98 -8.28 -2.32
C ALA A 14 -15.55 -8.10 -0.85
N GLU A 15 -15.49 -9.20 -0.08
CA GLU A 15 -15.02 -9.17 1.30
C GLU A 15 -13.53 -8.87 1.39
N ALA A 16 -12.74 -9.38 0.44
CA ALA A 16 -11.33 -9.04 0.31
C ALA A 16 -11.13 -7.53 0.12
N ALA A 17 -11.96 -6.89 -0.72
CA ALA A 17 -11.92 -5.45 -0.93
C ALA A 17 -12.24 -4.67 0.36
N ASN A 18 -13.34 -5.01 1.04
CA ASN A 18 -13.71 -4.36 2.31
C ASN A 18 -12.61 -4.49 3.38
N ALA A 19 -12.02 -5.70 3.53
CA ALA A 19 -10.94 -5.94 4.48
C ALA A 19 -9.66 -5.15 4.16
N LEU A 20 -9.42 -4.84 2.89
CA LEU A 20 -8.28 -4.03 2.45
C LEU A 20 -8.56 -2.54 2.60
N GLU A 21 -9.78 -2.09 2.36
CA GLU A 21 -10.21 -0.71 2.60
C GLU A 21 -10.10 -0.35 4.09
N GLU A 22 -10.54 -1.23 5.00
CA GLU A 22 -10.30 -1.01 6.44
C GLU A 22 -8.81 -1.04 6.78
N ALA A 23 -8.01 -1.92 6.16
CA ALA A 23 -6.57 -1.93 6.39
C ALA A 23 -5.89 -0.62 5.93
N ILE A 24 -6.36 -0.03 4.84
CA ILE A 24 -5.92 1.29 4.35
C ILE A 24 -6.33 2.38 5.33
N ARG A 25 -7.55 2.33 5.86
CA ARG A 25 -8.06 3.31 6.83
C ARG A 25 -7.27 3.27 8.14
N LEU A 26 -6.89 2.08 8.59
CA LEU A 26 -6.09 1.87 9.81
C LEU A 26 -4.63 2.27 9.63
N ASN A 27 -4.03 1.96 8.47
CA ASN A 27 -2.64 2.33 8.19
C ASN A 27 -2.45 2.72 6.71
N PRO A 28 -2.61 4.01 6.37
CA PRO A 28 -2.49 4.50 5.00
C PRO A 28 -1.05 4.53 4.50
N GLU A 29 -0.05 4.36 5.38
CA GLU A 29 1.38 4.35 5.03
C GLU A 29 1.86 2.97 4.59
N THR A 30 0.96 2.05 4.26
CA THR A 30 1.32 0.70 3.81
C THR A 30 0.91 0.52 2.35
N PRO A 31 1.83 0.34 1.39
CA PRO A 31 1.49 0.20 -0.03
C PRO A 31 0.89 -1.18 -0.37
N GLY A 32 1.10 -2.20 0.48
CA GLY A 32 0.60 -3.56 0.27
C GLY A 32 -0.93 -3.65 0.08
N PRO A 33 -1.74 -3.10 1.01
CA PRO A 33 -3.20 -3.03 0.88
C PRO A 33 -3.70 -2.43 -0.43
N PHE A 34 -3.17 -1.28 -0.85
CA PHE A 34 -3.55 -0.63 -2.12
C PHE A 34 -3.26 -1.52 -3.32
N ASN A 35 -2.09 -2.16 -3.34
CA ASN A 35 -1.68 -3.01 -4.45
C ASN A 35 -2.55 -4.28 -4.56
N THR A 36 -2.98 -4.85 -3.43
CA THR A 36 -3.87 -6.02 -3.43
C THR A 36 -5.30 -5.64 -3.77
N LEU A 37 -5.79 -4.47 -3.31
CA LEU A 37 -7.11 -3.95 -3.67
C LEU A 37 -7.19 -3.71 -5.19
N ALA A 38 -6.14 -3.14 -5.78
CA ALA A 38 -6.04 -2.94 -7.23
C ALA A 38 -6.12 -4.26 -8.02
N GLN A 39 -5.41 -5.31 -7.57
CA GLN A 39 -5.51 -6.64 -8.17
C GLN A 39 -6.91 -7.23 -8.07
N ILE A 40 -7.58 -7.07 -6.92
CA ILE A 40 -8.96 -7.55 -6.73
C ILE A 40 -9.92 -6.83 -7.66
N ARG A 41 -9.81 -5.49 -7.78
CA ARG A 41 -10.62 -4.70 -8.73
C ARG A 41 -10.41 -5.16 -10.17
N GLN A 42 -9.17 -5.51 -10.54
CA GLN A 42 -8.85 -6.08 -11.85
C GLN A 42 -9.52 -7.44 -12.07
N LEU A 43 -9.54 -8.31 -11.06
CA LEU A 43 -10.22 -9.61 -11.10
C LEU A 43 -11.74 -9.46 -11.19
N GLN A 44 -12.30 -8.40 -10.63
CA GLN A 44 -13.72 -8.03 -10.73
C GLN A 44 -14.08 -7.39 -12.09
N GLY A 45 -13.10 -7.17 -12.98
CA GLY A 45 -13.30 -6.53 -14.28
C GLY A 45 -13.26 -4.99 -14.24
N ASP A 46 -13.14 -4.38 -13.06
CA ASP A 46 -13.04 -2.94 -12.89
C ASP A 46 -11.59 -2.45 -13.09
N ARG A 47 -11.17 -2.44 -14.36
CA ARG A 47 -9.82 -2.02 -14.76
C ARG A 47 -9.52 -0.56 -14.40
N GLU A 48 -10.52 0.31 -14.41
CA GLU A 48 -10.33 1.73 -14.11
C GLU A 48 -10.08 1.93 -12.61
N ALA A 49 -10.84 1.27 -11.73
CA ALA A 49 -10.54 1.28 -10.31
C ALA A 49 -9.20 0.61 -9.98
N ALA A 50 -8.85 -0.47 -10.69
CA ALA A 50 -7.55 -1.12 -10.53
C ALA A 50 -6.38 -0.16 -10.82
N LYS A 51 -6.43 0.55 -11.96
CA LYS A 51 -5.41 1.56 -12.32
C LYS A 51 -5.27 2.63 -11.25
N LYS A 52 -6.38 3.17 -10.75
CA LYS A 52 -6.38 4.15 -9.66
C LYS A 52 -5.71 3.59 -8.40
N GLY A 53 -6.05 2.37 -8.02
CA GLY A 53 -5.45 1.69 -6.87
C GLY A 53 -3.93 1.48 -7.02
N PHE A 54 -3.46 1.10 -8.21
CA PHE A 54 -2.02 0.96 -8.49
C PHE A 54 -1.30 2.31 -8.43
N ALA A 55 -1.90 3.38 -8.96
CA ALA A 55 -1.35 4.72 -8.88
C ALA A 55 -1.21 5.20 -7.42
N GLN A 56 -2.23 4.96 -6.60
CA GLN A 56 -2.18 5.26 -5.16
C GLN A 56 -1.11 4.46 -4.43
N ALA A 57 -0.99 3.15 -4.73
CA ALA A 57 0.06 2.31 -4.14
C ALA A 57 1.47 2.83 -4.47
N ALA A 58 1.69 3.27 -5.71
CA ALA A 58 2.95 3.85 -6.16
C ALA A 58 3.24 5.20 -5.48
N GLU A 59 2.22 6.03 -5.30
CA GLU A 59 2.37 7.32 -4.61
C GLU A 59 2.71 7.14 -3.12
N VAL A 60 2.03 6.21 -2.44
CA VAL A 60 2.32 5.87 -1.04
C VAL A 60 3.74 5.33 -0.92
N LYS A 61 4.16 4.42 -1.80
CA LYS A 61 5.53 3.90 -1.81
C LYS A 61 6.56 5.02 -2.03
N LYS A 62 6.34 5.92 -2.99
CA LYS A 62 7.21 7.07 -3.24
C LYS A 62 7.30 8.01 -2.03
N LYS A 63 6.18 8.26 -1.35
CA LYS A 63 6.13 9.07 -0.12
C LYS A 63 6.91 8.40 1.01
N ILE A 64 6.81 7.09 1.16
CA ILE A 64 7.58 6.32 2.15
C ILE A 64 9.07 6.40 1.81
N ASP A 65 9.47 6.15 0.57
CA ASP A 65 10.87 6.20 0.15
C ASP A 65 11.46 7.62 0.37
N ALA A 66 10.71 8.67 0.01
CA ALA A 66 11.10 10.05 0.25
C ALA A 66 11.20 10.39 1.75
N SER A 67 10.24 9.90 2.55
CA SER A 67 10.22 10.12 4.01
C SER A 67 11.32 9.33 4.73
N GLN A 68 11.63 8.12 4.27
CA GLN A 68 12.75 7.31 4.75
C GLN A 68 14.07 7.97 4.37
N ALA A 69 14.21 8.49 3.15
CA ALA A 69 15.40 9.25 2.74
C ALA A 69 15.61 10.50 3.61
N GLN A 70 14.53 11.20 3.98
CA GLN A 70 14.61 12.36 4.87
C GLN A 70 14.92 11.98 6.32
N ARG A 71 14.39 10.85 6.81
CA ARG A 71 14.72 10.30 8.14
C ARG A 71 16.17 9.81 8.22
N LEU A 72 16.65 9.09 7.21
CA LEU A 72 18.05 8.66 7.12
C LEU A 72 19.01 9.87 7.07
N ARG A 73 18.64 10.92 6.32
CA ARG A 73 19.44 12.15 6.22
C ARG A 73 19.49 12.97 7.51
N SER A 74 18.48 12.84 8.38
CA SER A 74 18.45 13.49 9.70
C SER A 74 19.06 12.63 10.82
N MET A 75 19.28 11.33 10.59
CA MET A 75 19.92 10.40 11.54
C MET A 75 21.42 10.22 11.32
N SER A 76 22.01 10.79 10.27
CA SER A 76 23.46 10.73 10.05
C SER A 76 24.19 11.48 11.18
N PRO A 77 25.04 10.81 11.98
CA PRO A 77 25.72 11.46 13.10
C PRO A 77 26.69 12.52 12.59
N SER A 78 26.72 13.68 13.27
CA SER A 78 27.70 14.72 13.00
C SER A 78 29.12 14.14 13.02
N PRO A 79 29.99 14.49 12.05
CA PRO A 79 31.37 14.00 12.08
C PRO A 79 32.06 14.51 13.35
N PRO A 80 32.86 13.68 14.05
CA PRO A 80 33.56 14.13 15.23
C PRO A 80 34.58 15.20 14.81
N ARG A 81 34.49 16.37 15.43
CA ARG A 81 35.54 17.40 15.32
C ARG A 81 36.80 16.85 16.00
N ARG A 82 37.83 16.57 15.23
CA ARG A 82 39.22 16.47 15.69
C ARG A 82 40.09 17.34 14.82
#